data_AF-A0A0C2FY89-F1
#
_entry.id   AF-A0A0C2FY89-F1
#
_cell.length_a   1.000
_cell.length_b   1.000
_cell.length_c   1.000
_cell.angle_alpha   90.00
_cell.angle_beta   90.00
_cell.angle_gamma   90.00
#
_symmetry.space_group_name_H-M   'P 1'
#
loop_
_entity.id
_entity.type
_entity.pdbx_description
1 polymer ?
#
loop_
_entity_poly.entity_id
_entity_poly.type
_entity_poly.pdbx_seq_one_letter_code
_entity_poly.pdbx_strand_id
1 'polypeptide(L)'
;MVIKFTSNVVDPPVLLYMGVDKYENEELIKYGWPEDVWFHVDKVSSAHVYLRLPPGMTIDTIPQALIDDCCQLVKANSIDGNKMNDVGIVYTMWENLKKTGDMAVGQIGFHDNKKVKRCVVAKRINEIVNRLNKTERKADIDYRSAFFQFSFWRRHWT
;
A
#
# COMPACT_ATOMS: atom_id res chain seq x y z
N MET A 1 13.74 4.89 -4.52
CA MET A 1 13.83 4.61 -3.06
C MET A 1 12.44 4.40 -2.49
N VAL A 2 12.31 3.44 -1.57
CA VAL A 2 11.07 3.19 -0.82
C VAL A 2 11.30 3.35 0.67
N ILE A 3 10.22 3.60 1.40
CA ILE A 3 10.16 3.53 2.86
C ILE A 3 9.47 2.21 3.22
N LYS A 4 10.13 1.37 4.00
CA LYS A 4 9.62 0.10 4.51
C LYS A 4 9.27 0.23 5.99
N PHE A 5 8.21 -0.44 6.40
CA PHE A 5 7.77 -0.59 7.78
C PHE A 5 7.47 -2.07 8.05
N THR A 6 7.58 -2.48 9.30
CA THR A 6 7.21 -3.82 9.73
C THR A 6 6.06 -3.72 10.72
N SER A 7 4.90 -4.27 10.35
CA SER A 7 3.79 -4.39 11.29
C SER A 7 3.94 -5.68 12.10
N ASN A 8 3.99 -5.52 13.43
CA ASN A 8 4.10 -6.62 14.40
C ASN A 8 2.74 -6.98 15.04
N VAL A 9 1.62 -6.52 14.47
CA VAL A 9 0.26 -6.83 14.99
C VAL A 9 -0.25 -8.20 14.57
N VAL A 10 0.51 -8.88 13.73
CA VAL A 10 0.29 -10.24 13.26
C VAL A 10 1.59 -11.02 13.41
N ASP A 11 1.48 -12.35 13.50
CA ASP A 11 2.61 -13.27 13.59
C ASP A 11 2.50 -14.30 12.44
N PRO A 12 3.49 -14.38 11.54
CA PRO A 12 4.73 -13.59 11.49
C PRO A 12 4.49 -12.10 11.14
N PRO A 13 5.40 -11.18 11.53
CA PRO A 13 5.31 -9.77 11.16
C PRO A 13 5.27 -9.56 9.65
N VAL A 14 4.53 -8.54 9.21
CA VAL A 14 4.28 -8.29 7.79
C VAL A 14 4.90 -6.97 7.33
N LEU A 15 5.39 -6.96 6.09
CA LEU A 15 5.99 -5.81 5.44
C LEU A 15 4.92 -4.86 4.90
N LEU A 16 5.04 -3.59 5.28
CA LEU A 16 4.38 -2.46 4.63
C LEU A 16 5.44 -1.61 3.94
N TYR A 17 5.11 -0.96 2.83
CA TYR A 17 6.02 -0.01 2.20
C TYR A 17 5.29 1.04 1.38
N MET A 18 5.98 2.14 1.08
CA MET A 18 5.48 3.23 0.23
C MET A 18 6.64 3.90 -0.51
N GLY A 19 6.34 4.55 -1.64
CA GLY A 19 7.32 5.39 -2.34
C GLY A 19 7.65 6.63 -1.51
N VAL A 20 8.88 7.13 -1.62
CA VAL A 20 9.28 8.37 -0.92
C VAL A 20 8.66 9.63 -1.55
N ASP A 21 8.23 9.53 -2.81
CA ASP A 21 7.58 10.59 -3.55
C ASP A 21 6.62 10.03 -4.62
N LYS A 22 6.03 10.94 -5.41
CA LYS A 22 5.09 10.62 -6.48
C LYS A 22 5.70 9.84 -7.65
N TYR A 23 6.98 10.03 -7.97
CA TYR A 23 7.65 9.33 -9.07
C TYR A 23 7.93 7.88 -8.69
N GLU A 24 8.36 7.66 -7.45
CA GLU A 24 8.54 6.32 -6.88
C GLU A 24 7.21 5.57 -6.78
N ASN A 25 6.12 6.28 -6.49
CA ASN A 25 4.78 5.69 -6.54
C ASN A 25 4.39 5.23 -7.94
N GLU A 26 4.74 5.96 -9.01
CA GLU A 26 4.49 5.53 -10.39
C GLU A 26 5.28 4.27 -10.75
N GLU A 27 6.55 4.17 -10.33
CA GLU A 27 7.35 2.95 -10.52
C GLU A 27 6.77 1.76 -9.73
N LEU A 28 6.32 1.98 -8.50
CA LEU A 28 5.65 0.94 -7.69
C LEU A 28 4.31 0.48 -8.27
N ILE A 29 3.54 1.38 -8.89
CA ILE A 29 2.32 1.00 -9.61
C ILE A 29 2.67 0.15 -10.83
N LYS A 30 3.77 0.47 -11.52
CA LYS A 30 4.17 -0.24 -12.74
C LYS A 30 4.79 -1.61 -12.47
N TYR A 31 5.52 -1.75 -11.37
CA TYR A 31 6.31 -2.94 -11.03
C TYR A 31 5.91 -3.57 -9.68
N GLY A 32 4.64 -3.40 -9.29
CA GLY A 32 4.07 -4.02 -8.10
C GLY A 32 3.90 -5.53 -8.25
N TRP A 33 3.60 -6.18 -7.14
CA TRP A 33 3.49 -7.64 -7.06
C TRP A 33 2.01 -8.05 -6.96
N PRO A 34 1.62 -9.20 -7.53
CA PRO A 34 0.26 -9.74 -7.40
C PRO A 34 -0.23 -9.85 -5.96
N GLU A 35 0.68 -10.07 -5.02
CA GLU A 35 0.40 -10.23 -3.59
C GLU A 35 0.28 -8.89 -2.84
N ASP A 36 0.54 -7.76 -3.50
CA ASP A 36 0.48 -6.45 -2.87
C ASP A 36 -0.96 -5.92 -2.83
N VAL A 37 -1.38 -5.45 -1.66
CA VAL A 37 -2.62 -4.70 -1.47
C VAL A 37 -2.28 -3.23 -1.36
N TRP A 38 -2.85 -2.42 -2.25
CA TRP A 38 -2.64 -0.98 -2.32
C TRP A 38 -3.69 -0.25 -1.48
N PHE A 39 -3.27 0.78 -0.73
CA PHE A 39 -4.10 1.64 0.09
C PHE A 39 -3.87 3.12 -0.22
N HIS A 40 -4.94 3.91 -0.21
CA HIS A 40 -4.91 5.35 -0.46
C HIS A 40 -6.12 6.07 0.15
N VAL A 41 -5.98 7.36 0.47
CA VAL A 41 -7.12 8.19 0.90
C VAL A 41 -8.06 8.43 -0.28
N ASP A 42 -9.36 8.18 -0.13
CA ASP A 42 -10.32 8.19 -1.25
C ASP A 42 -10.42 9.53 -2.00
N LYS A 43 -10.43 10.66 -1.29
CA LYS A 43 -10.80 11.98 -1.84
C LYS A 43 -9.69 13.02 -1.89
N VAL A 44 -8.60 12.79 -1.17
CA VAL A 44 -7.47 13.73 -1.07
C VAL A 44 -6.17 12.98 -1.31
N SER A 45 -5.13 13.70 -1.72
CA SER A 45 -3.83 13.09 -2.01
C SER A 45 -3.22 12.49 -0.74
N SER A 46 -2.66 11.28 -0.86
CA SER A 46 -1.85 10.65 0.18
C SER A 46 -0.70 9.84 -0.42
N ALA A 47 0.20 9.37 0.44
CA ALA A 47 1.08 8.28 0.06
C ALA A 47 0.28 7.05 -0.42
N HIS A 48 0.92 6.26 -1.30
CA HIS A 48 0.45 4.94 -1.72
C HIS A 48 1.12 3.90 -0.83
N VAL A 49 0.39 3.33 0.11
CA VAL A 49 0.91 2.29 0.99
C VAL A 49 0.57 0.93 0.40
N TYR A 50 1.54 0.04 0.41
CA TYR A 50 1.44 -1.33 -0.04
C TYR A 50 1.64 -2.28 1.13
N LEU A 51 0.71 -3.21 1.31
CA LEU A 51 0.82 -4.35 2.20
C LEU A 51 1.17 -5.57 1.35
N ARG A 52 2.31 -6.21 1.63
CA ARG A 52 2.66 -7.47 0.96
C ARG A 52 2.03 -8.64 1.70
N LEU A 53 1.06 -9.31 1.10
CA LEU A 53 0.41 -10.44 1.74
C LEU A 53 1.39 -11.61 1.92
N PRO A 54 1.48 -12.18 3.14
CA PRO A 54 2.24 -13.42 3.34
C PRO A 54 1.53 -14.60 2.65
N PRO A 55 2.25 -15.68 2.34
CA PRO A 55 1.67 -16.88 1.74
C PRO A 55 0.45 -17.38 2.54
N GLY A 56 -0.65 -17.65 1.84
CA GLY A 56 -1.90 -18.13 2.45
C GLY A 56 -2.84 -17.03 2.97
N MET A 57 -2.42 -15.76 3.00
CA MET A 57 -3.30 -14.63 3.31
C MET A 57 -3.91 -14.06 2.02
N THR A 58 -5.21 -13.76 2.06
CA THR A 58 -5.94 -13.08 0.99
C THR A 58 -6.45 -11.72 1.48
N ILE A 59 -6.86 -10.86 0.55
CA ILE A 59 -7.43 -9.54 0.89
C ILE A 59 -8.66 -9.62 1.81
N ASP A 60 -9.41 -10.71 1.76
CA ASP A 60 -10.60 -10.94 2.57
C ASP A 60 -10.28 -11.48 3.98
N THR A 61 -9.06 -11.99 4.18
CA THR A 61 -8.61 -12.59 5.45
C THR A 61 -7.59 -11.73 6.20
N ILE A 62 -7.36 -10.49 5.78
CA ILE A 62 -6.45 -9.57 6.46
C ILE A 62 -7.04 -9.24 7.84
N PRO A 63 -6.31 -9.46 8.96
CA PRO A 63 -6.78 -9.10 10.28
C PRO A 63 -7.05 -7.59 10.39
N GLN A 64 -8.14 -7.21 11.07
CA GLN A 64 -8.54 -5.80 11.18
C GLN A 64 -7.43 -4.91 11.75
N ALA A 65 -6.65 -5.40 12.72
CA ALA A 65 -5.52 -4.66 13.28
C ALA A 65 -4.45 -4.30 12.22
N LEU A 66 -4.23 -5.17 11.23
CA LEU A 66 -3.30 -4.91 10.14
C LEU A 66 -3.89 -3.94 9.10
N ILE A 67 -5.20 -4.01 8.85
CA ILE A 67 -5.92 -3.01 8.04
C ILE A 67 -5.80 -1.63 8.71
N ASP A 68 -5.99 -1.56 10.03
CA ASP A 68 -5.90 -0.33 10.81
C ASP A 68 -4.49 0.26 10.75
N ASP A 69 -3.44 -0.56 10.83
CA ASP A 69 -2.06 -0.14 10.61
C ASP A 69 -1.88 0.54 9.24
N CYS A 70 -2.37 -0.09 8.18
CA CYS A 70 -2.29 0.45 6.82
C CYS A 70 -3.10 1.75 6.69
N CYS A 71 -4.36 1.76 7.14
CA CYS A 71 -5.26 2.91 7.07
C CYS A 71 -4.68 4.11 7.87
N GLN A 72 -4.09 3.89 9.05
CA GLN A 72 -3.45 4.93 9.86
C GLN A 72 -2.16 5.45 9.22
N LEU A 73 -1.35 4.57 8.62
CA LEU A 73 -0.11 4.97 7.93
C LEU A 73 -0.41 5.84 6.71
N VAL A 74 -1.40 5.46 5.90
CA VAL A 74 -1.87 6.25 4.75
C VAL A 74 -2.38 7.61 5.20
N LYS A 75 -3.25 7.64 6.21
CA LYS A 75 -3.78 8.89 6.78
C LYS A 75 -2.67 9.80 7.27
N ALA A 76 -1.69 9.26 8.01
CA ALA A 76 -0.58 10.03 8.56
C ALA A 76 0.32 10.64 7.48
N ASN A 77 0.40 9.99 6.31
CA ASN A 77 1.16 10.44 5.14
C ASN A 77 0.28 11.12 4.08
N SER A 78 -0.80 11.78 4.50
CA SER A 78 -1.62 12.67 3.69
C SER A 78 -1.58 14.09 4.26
N ILE A 79 -1.30 15.10 3.43
CA ILE A 79 -1.22 16.50 3.88
C ILE A 79 -2.56 16.97 4.46
N ASP A 80 -3.65 16.68 3.76
CA ASP A 80 -5.00 17.09 4.17
C ASP A 80 -5.70 15.99 4.99
N GLY A 81 -5.59 14.74 4.56
CA GLY A 81 -6.24 13.60 5.22
C GLY A 81 -5.78 13.39 6.67
N ASN A 82 -4.55 13.77 7.01
CA ASN A 82 -4.07 13.70 8.39
C ASN A 82 -4.83 14.65 9.33
N LYS A 83 -5.37 15.77 8.83
CA LYS A 83 -6.08 16.80 9.62
C LYS A 83 -7.59 16.58 9.67
N MET A 84 -8.14 15.83 8.73
CA MET A 84 -9.58 15.55 8.63
C MET A 84 -9.99 14.46 9.63
N ASN A 85 -11.24 14.49 10.08
CA ASN A 85 -11.88 13.35 10.75
C ASN A 85 -12.65 12.49 9.73
N ASP A 86 -12.98 11.27 10.11
CA ASP A 86 -13.83 10.35 9.33
C ASP A 86 -13.35 10.18 7.88
N VAL A 87 -12.04 9.99 7.73
CA VAL A 87 -11.39 9.90 6.42
C VAL A 87 -11.61 8.52 5.82
N GLY A 88 -12.23 8.49 4.63
CA GLY A 88 -12.35 7.28 3.84
C GLY A 88 -11.01 6.86 3.25
N ILE A 89 -10.62 5.61 3.47
CA ILE A 89 -9.48 4.96 2.84
C ILE A 89 -10.02 3.87 1.91
N VAL A 90 -9.49 3.81 0.69
CA VAL A 90 -9.74 2.74 -0.27
C VAL A 90 -8.57 1.78 -0.27
N TYR A 91 -8.87 0.50 -0.46
CA TYR A 91 -7.84 -0.51 -0.68
C TYR A 91 -8.30 -1.62 -1.61
N THR A 92 -7.36 -2.15 -2.39
CA THR A 92 -7.59 -3.18 -3.39
C THR A 92 -6.29 -3.91 -3.71
N MET A 93 -6.36 -5.10 -4.29
CA MET A 93 -5.17 -5.77 -4.86
C MET A 93 -4.52 -4.86 -5.92
N TRP A 94 -3.19 -4.88 -5.99
CA TRP A 94 -2.41 -4.14 -6.98
C TRP A 94 -2.85 -4.45 -8.41
N GLU A 95 -3.18 -5.70 -8.71
CA GLU A 95 -3.68 -6.12 -10.04
C GLU A 95 -4.98 -5.43 -10.49
N ASN A 96 -5.73 -4.84 -9.55
CA ASN A 96 -6.95 -4.08 -9.86
C ASN A 96 -6.68 -2.61 -10.18
N LEU A 97 -5.45 -2.12 -9.98
CA LEU A 97 -5.08 -0.75 -10.33
C LEU A 97 -4.99 -0.61 -11.84
N LYS A 98 -5.65 0.42 -12.36
CA LYS A 98 -5.65 0.77 -13.79
C LYS A 98 -5.00 2.13 -13.95
N LYS A 99 -3.79 2.14 -14.52
CA LYS A 99 -3.10 3.36 -14.94
C LYS A 99 -3.02 3.39 -16.47
N THR A 100 -3.54 4.46 -17.08
CA THR A 100 -3.44 4.71 -18.53
C THR A 100 -2.54 5.90 -18.80
N GLY A 101 -1.93 5.97 -19.99
CA GLY A 101 -0.91 6.99 -20.30
C GLY A 101 -1.42 8.43 -20.36
N ASP A 102 -2.74 8.61 -20.45
CA ASP A 102 -3.45 9.89 -20.41
C ASP A 102 -3.75 10.39 -18.98
N MET A 103 -3.58 9.55 -17.96
CA MET A 103 -3.83 9.93 -16.57
C MET A 103 -2.68 10.78 -16.00
N ALA A 104 -3.04 11.81 -15.25
CA ALA A 104 -2.06 12.67 -14.57
C ALA A 104 -1.23 11.87 -13.56
N VAL A 105 -0.03 12.37 -13.23
CA VAL A 105 0.84 11.77 -12.20
C VAL A 105 0.09 11.71 -10.86
N GLY A 106 0.06 10.53 -10.24
CA GLY A 106 -0.69 10.25 -9.01
C GLY A 106 -2.17 9.88 -9.21
N GLN A 107 -2.74 10.08 -10.39
CA GLN A 107 -4.10 9.60 -10.70
C GLN A 107 -4.07 8.10 -11.01
N ILE A 108 -4.94 7.33 -10.35
CA ILE A 108 -5.12 5.89 -10.59
C ILE A 108 -6.62 5.61 -10.75
N GLY A 109 -6.97 4.77 -11.74
CA GLY A 109 -8.29 4.17 -11.85
C GLY A 109 -8.32 2.73 -11.34
N PHE A 110 -9.47 2.08 -11.44
CA PHE A 110 -9.63 0.67 -11.09
C PHE A 110 -10.17 -0.13 -12.28
N HIS A 111 -9.72 -1.38 -12.43
CA HIS A 111 -10.28 -2.30 -13.41
C HIS A 111 -11.70 -2.73 -13.04
N ASP A 112 -11.94 -3.03 -11.75
CA ASP A 112 -13.24 -3.36 -11.20
C ASP A 112 -13.48 -2.64 -9.86
N ASN A 113 -14.47 -1.74 -9.85
CA ASN A 113 -14.84 -0.99 -8.65
C ASN A 113 -15.44 -1.89 -7.55
N LYS A 114 -15.97 -3.07 -7.88
CA LYS A 114 -16.51 -4.02 -6.89
C LYS A 114 -15.43 -4.68 -6.03
N LYS A 115 -14.19 -4.73 -6.53
CA LYS A 115 -13.03 -5.26 -5.81
C LYS A 115 -12.40 -4.23 -4.85
N VAL A 116 -12.83 -2.97 -4.93
CA VAL A 116 -12.34 -1.90 -4.04
C VAL A 116 -13.07 -1.99 -2.70
N LYS A 117 -12.30 -2.22 -1.64
CA LYS A 117 -12.78 -2.19 -0.25
C LYS A 117 -12.56 -0.80 0.35
N ARG A 118 -13.33 -0.46 1.38
CA ARG A 118 -13.35 0.87 2.01
C ARG A 118 -13.31 0.74 3.53
N CYS A 119 -12.45 1.52 4.18
CA CYS A 119 -12.38 1.70 5.64
C CYS A 119 -12.62 3.19 5.96
N VAL A 120 -13.20 3.51 7.12
CA VAL A 120 -13.31 4.90 7.60
C VAL A 120 -12.45 5.06 8.83
N VAL A 121 -11.52 6.01 8.79
CA VAL A 121 -10.65 6.33 9.92
C VAL A 121 -11.15 7.60 10.59
N ALA A 122 -11.85 7.43 11.72
CA ALA A 122 -12.44 8.51 12.50
C ALA A 122 -11.42 9.58 12.89
N LYS A 123 -10.27 9.15 13.43
CA LYS A 123 -9.17 10.04 13.81
C LYS A 123 -7.82 9.33 13.72
N ARG A 124 -6.74 10.11 13.69
CA ARG A 124 -5.39 9.57 13.78
C ARG A 124 -5.16 8.93 15.14
N ILE A 125 -4.62 7.72 15.14
CA ILE A 125 -4.19 6.99 16.35
C ILE A 125 -2.67 7.07 16.42
N ASN A 126 -2.16 7.95 17.29
CA ASN A 126 -0.72 8.21 17.40
C ASN A 126 0.08 6.97 17.83
N GLU A 127 -0.50 6.09 18.63
CA GLU A 127 0.16 4.86 19.07
C GLU A 127 0.55 3.96 17.90
N ILE A 128 -0.37 3.75 16.95
CA ILE A 128 -0.15 2.94 15.74
C ILE A 128 0.95 3.58 14.88
N VAL A 129 0.82 4.87 14.59
CA VAL A 129 1.80 5.60 13.76
C VAL A 129 3.19 5.59 14.40
N ASN A 130 3.28 5.85 15.70
CA ASN A 130 4.56 5.86 16.41
C ASN A 130 5.20 4.46 16.46
N ARG A 131 4.40 3.40 16.62
CA ARG A 131 4.90 2.02 16.55
C ARG A 131 5.45 1.70 15.17
N LEU A 132 4.73 2.04 14.10
CA LEU A 132 5.19 1.81 12.73
C LEU A 132 6.47 2.59 12.43
N ASN A 133 6.53 3.88 12.81
CA ASN A 133 7.70 4.73 12.56
C ASN A 133 8.99 4.21 13.24
N LYS A 134 8.90 3.48 14.35
CA LYS A 134 10.08 2.82 14.97
C LYS A 134 10.71 1.75 14.05
N THR A 135 9.89 1.14 13.21
CA THR A 135 10.30 0.12 12.23
C THR A 135 10.63 0.70 10.86
N GLU A 136 10.52 2.02 10.67
CA GLU A 136 10.75 2.69 9.40
C GLU A 136 12.20 2.50 8.93
N ARG A 137 12.39 2.03 7.69
CA ARG A 137 13.69 1.92 7.04
C ARG A 137 13.59 2.38 5.59
N LYS A 138 14.50 3.27 5.18
CA LYS A 138 14.67 3.63 3.77
C LYS A 138 15.51 2.58 3.07
N ALA A 139 15.09 2.19 1.88
CA ALA A 139 15.79 1.21 1.06
C ALA A 139 15.77 1.62 -0.41
N ASP A 140 16.90 1.47 -1.07
CA ASP A 140 16.95 1.49 -2.53
C ASP A 140 16.32 0.22 -3.08
N ILE A 141 15.54 0.38 -4.15
CA ILE A 141 14.92 -0.71 -4.88
C ILE A 141 15.23 -0.49 -6.35
N ASP A 142 15.77 -1.54 -6.98
CA ASP A 142 15.72 -1.69 -8.42
C ASP A 142 14.39 -2.35 -8.79
N TYR A 143 13.41 -1.51 -9.14
CA TYR A 143 12.04 -1.94 -9.43
C TYR A 143 11.97 -2.94 -10.58
N ARG A 144 12.83 -2.78 -11.59
CA ARG A 144 12.85 -3.65 -12.78
C ARG A 144 13.44 -4.99 -12.43
N SER A 145 14.62 -5.02 -11.81
CA SER A 145 15.29 -6.28 -11.47
C SER A 145 14.47 -7.11 -10.48
N ALA A 146 13.82 -6.47 -9.51
CA ALA A 146 12.94 -7.15 -8.55
C ALA A 146 11.72 -7.78 -9.23
N PHE A 147 11.08 -7.07 -10.16
CA PHE A 147 9.93 -7.57 -10.91
C PHE A 147 10.30 -8.68 -11.92
N PHE A 148 11.46 -8.56 -12.59
CA PHE A 148 11.94 -9.57 -13.53
C PHE A 148 12.35 -10.87 -12.81
N GLN A 149 13.02 -10.80 -11.66
CA GLN A 149 13.33 -12.00 -10.87
C GLN A 149 12.07 -12.75 -10.46
N PHE A 150 11.03 -12.03 -10.01
CA PHE A 150 9.74 -12.61 -9.69
C PHE A 150 9.06 -13.24 -10.91
N SER A 151 8.95 -12.48 -12.01
CA SER A 151 8.30 -12.93 -13.24
C SER A 151 9.00 -14.14 -13.86
N PHE A 152 10.33 -14.19 -13.79
CA PHE A 152 11.14 -15.30 -14.25
C PHE A 152 10.93 -16.55 -13.39
N TRP A 153 10.96 -16.42 -12.05
CA TRP A 153 10.70 -17.52 -11.14
C TRP A 153 9.30 -18.12 -11.33
N ARG A 154 8.28 -17.29 -11.54
CA ARG A 154 6.91 -17.76 -11.80
C ARG A 154 6.77 -18.56 -13.10
N ARG A 155 7.58 -18.28 -14.13
CA ARG A 155 7.56 -19.02 -15.41
C ARG A 155 8.33 -20.34 -15.38
N HIS A 156 9.10 -20.62 -14.33
CA HIS A 156 9.90 -21.85 -14.23
C HIS A 156 9.37 -22.85 -13.20
N TRP A 157 8.29 -22.50 -12.48
CA TRP A 157 7.61 -23.36 -11.51
C TRP A 157 6.09 -23.38 -11.72
N THR A 158 5.67 -23.67 -12.95
CA THR A 158 4.30 -24.08 -13.31
C THR A 158 4.33 -25.33 -14.15
#